data_AF-A0A150FZ64-F1
#
_entry.id   AF-A0A150FZ64-F1
#
_cell.length_a   1.000
_cell.length_b   1.000
_cell.length_c   1.000
_cell.angle_alpha   90.00
_cell.angle_beta   90.00
_cell.angle_gamma   90.00
#
_symmetry.space_group_name_H-M   'P 1'
#
loop_
_entity.id
_entity.type
_entity.pdbx_description
1 polymer ?
#
loop_
_entity_poly.entity_id
_entity_poly.type
_entity_poly.pdbx_seq_one_letter_code
_entity_poly.pdbx_strand_id
1 'polypeptide(L)'
;MLADDAAPCGPLSQELVWRHAVNGTVLVTVVDKLVWRIFGPSWVENVRAANISYWLVAALDPETSLALGAMGVADHCFNAPQDRLVYMGTESTYQWGGHHWAQTTWSKVHVIRAVYELGVHVVHSDADVVWFADPLPYLMAQLAVGGPGVPGSSSAAPHVLVATDLVTSRNRVGDTGLEAGINEFTNINAGIYMVRQWPGGLQFLGQWLSWQGREGVGHDQDGLNAHVRGFFFRSDPQQPRPAKPSKEPGAAQLQPHQRVLYAAHNHETAVGFLPASMFGNTYTYVNARLWEKLAHPLYAVHWVWGGSTMESKRQNMRDAMKFRDEPGYYTEPHLITFDLHQLPTPADFNSWYTTERMLGVHVAAANHQLQQAYWAFAAALITNRTLVLPRFLCHCSKNWYQTQSCRVNDEPYTAFPFVCSLSQLMRVKRLQQGLSLPGNTEYSGHRVHVREYSFLDNPKVPQDIKDSYLELVPAPGPRPPGLAPDQLVLRTEPADPAPGQSRGRNTGRTGRRLVVAAPLADWELRALLSREAYRGVRVLHLPQPGRTLSGFRTPGTQAQLDEEIQKRVAYWCCRSGLDVRRLNLTERVQLVALPPGRRQQLPALDARTSYLQP
;
A
#
# COMPACT_ATOMS: atom_id res chain seq x y z
N MET A 1 10.69 5.43 28.46
CA MET A 1 10.86 6.74 29.10
C MET A 1 10.63 7.78 28.02
N LEU A 2 9.47 8.43 28.03
CA LEU A 2 9.30 9.66 27.26
C LEU A 2 10.16 10.70 27.96
N ALA A 3 10.98 11.45 27.22
CA ALA A 3 11.72 12.56 27.80
C ALA A 3 10.67 13.62 28.19
N ASP A 4 10.46 13.82 29.49
CA ASP A 4 9.55 14.84 30.04
C ASP A 4 10.00 16.29 29.72
N ASP A 5 11.14 16.46 29.03
CA ASP A 5 11.73 17.76 28.64
C ASP A 5 11.67 18.07 27.13
N ALA A 6 10.93 17.27 26.34
CA ALA A 6 10.87 17.52 24.89
C ALA A 6 10.02 18.76 24.57
N ALA A 7 10.66 19.81 24.04
CA ALA A 7 9.97 21.04 23.66
C ALA A 7 8.88 20.77 22.59
N PRO A 8 7.63 21.23 22.78
CA PRO A 8 6.58 21.12 21.78
C PRO A 8 6.90 21.99 20.55
N CYS A 9 6.14 21.81 19.47
CA CYS A 9 6.24 22.69 18.31
C CYS A 9 5.93 24.14 18.67
N GLY A 10 6.62 25.09 18.03
CA GLY A 10 6.34 26.52 18.14
C GLY A 10 5.16 26.98 17.28
N PRO A 11 4.80 28.27 17.28
CA PRO A 11 3.84 28.83 16.34
C PRO A 11 4.40 28.85 14.91
N LEU A 12 3.53 28.86 13.90
CA LEU A 12 3.92 29.13 12.52
C LEU A 12 4.55 30.53 12.43
N SER A 13 5.77 30.63 11.91
CA SER A 13 6.47 31.90 11.73
C SER A 13 7.22 31.95 10.41
N GLN A 14 7.44 33.17 9.91
CA GLN A 14 8.25 33.40 8.71
C GLN A 14 9.69 32.89 8.91
N GLU A 15 10.27 33.11 10.09
CA GLU A 15 11.63 32.65 10.41
C GLU A 15 11.76 31.13 10.30
N LEU A 16 10.81 30.37 10.89
CA LEU A 16 10.82 28.90 10.81
C LEU A 16 10.74 28.41 9.37
N VAL A 17 9.80 28.97 8.59
CA VAL A 17 9.58 28.56 7.20
C VAL A 17 10.80 28.85 6.33
N TRP A 18 11.35 30.05 6.41
CA TRP A 18 12.50 30.45 5.60
C TRP A 18 13.82 29.80 6.04
N ARG A 19 13.95 29.40 7.31
CA ARG A 19 15.09 28.61 7.79
C ARG A 19 15.21 27.27 7.06
N HIS A 20 14.08 26.64 6.74
CA HIS A 20 14.04 25.34 6.07
C HIS A 20 13.84 25.44 4.56
N ALA A 21 13.43 26.59 4.03
CA ALA A 21 13.17 26.74 2.60
C ALA A 21 14.44 26.55 1.76
N VAL A 22 14.35 25.74 0.69
CA VAL A 22 15.40 25.58 -0.33
C VAL A 22 14.83 26.03 -1.67
N ASN A 23 15.51 26.92 -2.38
CA ASN A 23 14.98 27.61 -3.57
C ASN A 23 13.59 28.22 -3.31
N GLY A 24 13.42 28.84 -2.14
CA GLY A 24 12.15 29.41 -1.69
C GLY A 24 11.02 28.39 -1.55
N THR A 25 11.33 27.09 -1.45
CA THR A 25 10.35 25.99 -1.41
C THR A 25 10.39 25.25 -0.09
N VAL A 26 9.21 24.93 0.45
CA VAL A 26 9.06 24.08 1.64
C VAL A 26 8.06 22.94 1.36
N LEU A 27 8.42 21.72 1.80
CA LEU A 27 7.56 20.54 1.83
C LEU A 27 6.81 20.51 3.17
N VAL A 28 5.49 20.47 3.13
CA VAL A 28 4.66 20.48 4.34
C VAL A 28 3.76 19.26 4.35
N THR A 29 3.73 18.57 5.48
CA THR A 29 2.68 17.59 5.82
C THR A 29 1.87 18.11 6.98
N VAL A 30 0.59 17.73 7.03
CA VAL A 30 -0.37 18.20 8.04
C VAL A 30 -1.00 16.99 8.69
N VAL A 31 -0.88 16.90 10.01
CA VAL A 31 -1.23 15.69 10.76
C VAL A 31 -1.93 16.01 12.08
N ASP A 32 -2.91 15.19 12.40
CA ASP A 32 -3.43 15.04 13.76
C ASP A 32 -2.84 13.78 14.41
N LYS A 33 -3.21 13.55 15.67
CA LYS A 33 -2.69 12.43 16.46
C LYS A 33 -2.99 11.06 15.86
N LEU A 34 -4.12 10.89 15.18
CA LEU A 34 -4.54 9.62 14.62
C LEU A 34 -3.66 9.26 13.42
N VAL A 35 -3.45 10.23 12.53
CA VAL A 35 -2.58 10.07 11.35
C VAL A 35 -1.11 10.00 11.78
N TRP A 36 -0.68 10.84 12.72
CA TRP A 36 0.69 10.88 13.25
C TRP A 36 1.10 9.53 13.81
N ARG A 37 0.30 8.93 14.69
CA ARG A 37 0.60 7.63 15.31
C ARG A 37 0.80 6.51 14.29
N ILE A 38 0.17 6.59 13.12
CA ILE A 38 0.21 5.54 12.11
C ILE A 38 1.31 5.78 11.08
N PHE A 39 1.39 6.99 10.52
CA PHE A 39 2.28 7.28 9.40
C PHE A 39 3.37 8.31 9.70
N GLY A 40 3.19 9.16 10.71
CA GLY A 40 4.09 10.29 11.01
C GLY A 40 5.56 9.91 11.14
N PRO A 41 5.93 8.99 12.05
CA PRO A 41 7.31 8.54 12.19
C PRO A 41 7.90 7.93 10.92
N SER A 42 7.08 7.17 10.16
CA SER A 42 7.52 6.61 8.87
C SER A 42 7.76 7.71 7.84
N TRP A 43 6.89 8.71 7.78
CA TRP A 43 7.02 9.85 6.87
C TRP A 43 8.32 10.62 7.13
N VAL A 44 8.61 10.96 8.38
CA VAL A 44 9.85 11.66 8.77
C VAL A 44 11.10 10.84 8.40
N GLU A 45 11.12 9.54 8.71
CA GLU A 45 12.24 8.66 8.32
C GLU A 45 12.44 8.61 6.80
N ASN A 46 11.35 8.53 6.03
CA ASN A 46 11.44 8.44 4.57
C ASN A 46 11.87 9.76 3.91
N VAL A 47 11.39 10.90 4.39
CA VAL A 47 11.80 12.23 3.89
C VAL A 47 13.29 12.45 4.15
N ARG A 48 13.78 12.10 5.34
CA ARG A 48 15.21 12.14 5.67
C ARG A 48 16.02 11.17 4.80
N ALA A 49 15.56 9.93 4.63
CA ALA A 49 16.23 8.93 3.79
C ALA A 49 16.25 9.27 2.30
N ALA A 50 15.31 10.10 1.83
CA ALA A 50 15.28 10.64 0.47
C ALA A 50 16.17 11.89 0.28
N ASN A 51 16.90 12.31 1.33
CA ASN A 51 17.72 13.51 1.37
C ASN A 51 16.94 14.83 1.16
N ILE A 52 15.67 14.85 1.54
CA ILE A 52 14.85 16.08 1.51
C ILE A 52 15.13 16.85 2.80
N SER A 53 15.69 18.06 2.69
CA SER A 53 16.01 18.92 3.84
C SER A 53 14.95 19.98 4.13
N TYR A 54 14.12 20.33 3.15
CA TYR A 54 13.25 21.50 3.17
C TYR A 54 11.84 21.20 3.66
N TRP A 55 11.69 20.50 4.79
CA TRP A 55 10.40 19.98 5.23
C TRP A 55 9.94 20.49 6.60
N LEU A 56 8.62 20.59 6.77
CA LEU A 56 7.93 20.93 8.01
C LEU A 56 6.74 20.00 8.25
N VAL A 57 6.42 19.76 9.52
CA VAL A 57 5.20 19.08 9.96
C VAL A 57 4.30 20.05 10.71
N ALA A 58 3.07 20.23 10.24
CA ALA A 58 2.05 20.99 10.93
C ALA A 58 1.26 20.09 11.89
N ALA A 59 1.34 20.38 13.18
CA ALA A 59 0.57 19.71 14.22
C ALA A 59 -0.83 20.34 14.32
N LEU A 60 -1.88 19.54 14.07
CA LEU A 60 -3.27 20.00 14.19
C LEU A 60 -3.76 20.06 15.64
N ASP A 61 -3.10 19.31 16.54
CA ASP A 61 -3.47 19.21 17.95
C ASP A 61 -2.25 19.17 18.89
N PRO A 62 -2.42 19.48 20.20
CA PRO A 62 -1.32 19.49 21.16
C PRO A 62 -0.61 18.15 21.36
N GLU A 63 -1.32 17.03 21.22
CA GLU A 63 -0.76 15.68 21.40
C GLU A 63 0.26 15.39 20.29
N THR A 64 -0.09 15.75 19.06
CA THR A 64 0.81 15.69 17.90
C THR A 64 2.04 16.59 18.07
N SER A 65 1.83 17.80 18.59
CA SER A 65 2.91 18.76 18.86
C SER A 65 3.94 18.22 19.85
N LEU A 66 3.46 17.63 20.96
CA LEU A 66 4.31 16.98 21.95
C LEU A 66 5.02 15.75 21.37
N ALA A 67 4.31 14.94 20.56
CA ALA A 67 4.89 13.74 19.96
C ALA A 67 5.98 14.06 18.92
N LEU A 68 5.84 15.17 18.18
CA LEU A 68 6.89 15.71 17.30
C LEU A 68 8.11 16.19 18.10
N GLY A 69 7.88 16.91 19.20
CA GLY A 69 8.94 17.28 20.14
C GLY A 69 9.69 16.06 20.67
N ALA A 70 8.97 15.05 21.15
CA ALA A 70 9.53 13.80 21.67
C ALA A 70 10.28 12.98 20.62
N MET A 71 9.93 13.12 19.33
CA MET A 71 10.67 12.53 18.22
C MET A 71 11.96 13.29 17.88
N GLY A 72 12.21 14.44 18.51
CA GLY A 72 13.38 15.28 18.27
C GLY A 72 13.30 16.05 16.95
N VAL A 73 12.09 16.50 16.57
CA VAL A 73 11.85 17.29 15.35
C VAL A 73 11.12 18.61 15.64
N ALA A 74 11.27 19.13 16.86
CA ALA A 74 10.66 20.39 17.29
C ALA A 74 11.05 21.58 16.41
N ASP A 75 12.25 21.56 15.83
CA ASP A 75 12.77 22.55 14.90
C ASP A 75 12.21 22.41 13.47
N HIS A 76 11.56 21.29 13.16
CA HIS A 76 10.90 20.99 11.89
C HIS A 76 9.37 20.95 12.00
N CYS A 77 8.78 21.52 13.06
CA CYS A 77 7.33 21.51 13.22
C CYS A 77 6.76 22.82 13.76
N PHE A 78 5.47 23.02 13.52
CA PHE A 78 4.69 24.14 14.06
C PHE A 78 3.27 23.72 14.43
N ASN A 79 2.68 24.41 15.40
CA ASN A 79 1.26 24.29 15.71
C ASN A 79 0.45 24.99 14.62
N ALA A 80 -0.51 24.28 14.03
CA ALA A 80 -1.41 24.86 13.04
C ALA A 80 -2.16 26.07 13.62
N PRO A 81 -2.34 27.17 12.86
CA PRO A 81 -3.10 28.34 13.30
C PRO A 81 -4.55 27.95 13.61
N GLN A 82 -4.89 27.83 14.89
CA GLN A 82 -6.16 27.25 15.35
C GLN A 82 -7.36 28.11 14.96
N ASP A 83 -7.18 29.42 14.82
CA ASP A 83 -8.17 30.38 14.33
C ASP A 83 -8.60 30.13 12.88
N ARG A 84 -7.80 29.37 12.11
CA ARG A 84 -8.09 29.02 10.71
C ARG A 84 -8.73 27.64 10.55
N LEU A 85 -8.70 26.82 11.60
CA LEU A 85 -9.23 25.46 11.53
C LEU A 85 -10.74 25.46 11.78
N VAL A 86 -11.50 24.97 10.80
CA VAL A 86 -12.96 24.81 10.93
C VAL A 86 -13.32 23.63 11.85
N TYR A 87 -12.44 22.63 11.91
CA TYR A 87 -12.65 21.40 12.67
C TYR A 87 -11.45 21.11 13.56
N MET A 88 -11.73 20.90 14.86
CA MET A 88 -10.72 20.74 15.91
C MET A 88 -10.57 19.29 16.41
N GLY A 89 -11.17 18.30 15.73
CA GLY A 89 -10.90 16.89 16.00
C GLY A 89 -11.37 16.36 17.35
N THR A 90 -12.61 15.86 17.45
CA THR A 90 -13.11 15.20 18.68
C THR A 90 -13.18 13.67 18.56
N GLU A 91 -13.00 13.12 17.37
CA GLU A 91 -13.12 11.68 17.12
C GLU A 91 -11.88 10.91 17.58
N SER A 92 -12.09 9.68 18.07
CA SER A 92 -11.02 8.79 18.57
C SER A 92 -10.60 7.73 17.55
N THR A 93 -11.28 7.65 16.40
CA THR A 93 -11.05 6.62 15.37
C THR A 93 -11.02 7.19 13.97
N TYR A 94 -10.05 6.75 13.17
CA TYR A 94 -9.97 7.12 11.77
C TYR A 94 -10.86 6.21 10.90
N GLN A 95 -11.72 6.81 10.07
CA GLN A 95 -12.52 6.13 9.06
C GLN A 95 -12.42 6.85 7.71
N TRP A 96 -11.93 6.15 6.69
CA TRP A 96 -11.92 6.68 5.31
C TRP A 96 -13.34 7.00 4.85
N GLY A 97 -13.52 8.19 4.26
CA GLY A 97 -14.84 8.71 3.86
C GLY A 97 -15.72 9.20 5.02
N GLY A 98 -15.24 9.17 6.26
CA GLY A 98 -15.97 9.68 7.43
C GLY A 98 -15.86 11.20 7.62
N HIS A 99 -16.60 11.73 8.60
CA HIS A 99 -16.65 13.17 8.88
C HIS A 99 -15.29 13.73 9.32
N HIS A 100 -14.65 13.13 10.33
CA HIS A 100 -13.29 13.51 10.73
C HIS A 100 -12.29 13.49 9.57
N TRP A 101 -12.27 12.41 8.78
CA TRP A 101 -11.40 12.31 7.61
C TRP A 101 -11.64 13.48 6.64
N ALA A 102 -12.89 13.72 6.26
CA ALA A 102 -13.25 14.80 5.35
C ALA A 102 -12.79 16.17 5.88
N GLN A 103 -13.01 16.45 7.16
CA GLN A 103 -12.64 17.75 7.74
C GLN A 103 -11.12 17.91 7.90
N THR A 104 -10.40 16.87 8.36
CA THR A 104 -8.93 16.90 8.46
C THR A 104 -8.29 17.13 7.09
N THR A 105 -8.88 16.61 6.00
CA THR A 105 -8.38 16.90 4.65
C THR A 105 -8.53 18.37 4.27
N TRP A 106 -9.53 19.09 4.76
CA TRP A 106 -9.67 20.54 4.53
C TRP A 106 -8.72 21.37 5.40
N SER A 107 -8.45 20.94 6.64
CA SER A 107 -7.46 21.58 7.51
C SER A 107 -6.09 21.69 6.83
N LYS A 108 -5.72 20.72 5.99
CA LYS A 108 -4.47 20.80 5.22
C LYS A 108 -4.45 22.00 4.27
N VAL A 109 -5.55 22.31 3.58
CA VAL A 109 -5.60 23.44 2.63
C VAL A 109 -5.50 24.78 3.38
N HIS A 110 -6.12 24.90 4.55
CA HIS A 110 -5.99 26.07 5.43
C HIS A 110 -4.55 26.29 5.89
N VAL A 111 -3.88 25.22 6.34
CA VAL A 111 -2.48 25.27 6.77
C VAL A 111 -1.54 25.60 5.62
N ILE A 112 -1.71 24.96 4.47
CA ILE A 112 -0.89 25.21 3.27
C ILE A 112 -1.05 26.67 2.81
N ARG A 113 -2.26 27.23 2.86
CA ARG A 113 -2.49 28.66 2.61
C ARG A 113 -1.77 29.55 3.62
N ALA A 114 -1.79 29.22 4.91
CA ALA A 114 -1.09 29.99 5.94
C ALA A 114 0.44 30.00 5.72
N VAL A 115 1.02 28.86 5.33
CA VAL A 115 2.44 28.78 4.96
C VAL A 115 2.73 29.57 3.69
N TYR A 116 1.86 29.47 2.69
CA TYR A 116 2.00 30.18 1.41
C TYR A 116 1.99 31.71 1.57
N GLU A 117 1.20 32.24 2.52
CA GLU A 117 1.17 33.68 2.87
C GLU A 117 2.53 34.22 3.32
N LEU A 118 3.46 33.35 3.73
CA LEU A 118 4.83 33.72 4.16
C LEU A 118 5.81 33.85 2.97
N GLY A 119 5.32 33.75 1.73
CA GLY A 119 6.06 34.11 0.52
C GLY A 119 6.90 32.98 -0.09
N VAL A 120 6.62 31.72 0.24
CA VAL A 120 7.34 30.54 -0.28
C VAL A 120 6.50 29.76 -1.30
N HIS A 121 7.17 29.02 -2.18
CA HIS A 121 6.55 27.88 -2.87
C HIS A 121 6.25 26.80 -1.84
N VAL A 122 5.10 26.13 -1.95
CA VAL A 122 4.72 25.06 -1.02
C VAL A 122 4.50 23.77 -1.78
N VAL A 123 5.19 22.72 -1.37
CA VAL A 123 4.88 21.33 -1.75
C VAL A 123 4.10 20.72 -0.60
N HIS A 124 2.91 20.18 -0.87
CA HIS A 124 2.15 19.40 0.09
C HIS A 124 2.43 17.90 -0.07
N SER A 125 2.47 17.18 1.05
CA SER A 125 2.49 15.73 1.10
C SER A 125 1.50 15.24 2.15
N ASP A 126 0.61 14.32 1.78
CA ASP A 126 -0.11 13.53 2.77
C ASP A 126 0.89 12.66 3.56
N ALA A 127 0.54 12.29 4.79
CA ALA A 127 1.41 11.50 5.67
C ALA A 127 1.59 10.05 5.20
N ASP A 128 0.65 9.53 4.42
CA ASP A 128 0.73 8.21 3.78
C ASP A 128 1.33 8.26 2.37
N VAL A 129 2.25 9.20 2.16
CA VAL A 129 3.17 9.25 1.02
C VAL A 129 4.55 8.77 1.47
N VAL A 130 5.21 7.96 0.64
CA VAL A 130 6.63 7.64 0.80
C VAL A 130 7.43 8.36 -0.27
N TRP A 131 8.43 9.13 0.15
CA TRP A 131 9.43 9.73 -0.72
C TRP A 131 10.61 8.77 -0.91
N PHE A 132 10.98 8.53 -2.17
CA PHE A 132 12.09 7.65 -2.57
C PHE A 132 13.33 8.44 -2.99
N ALA A 133 13.16 9.68 -3.44
CA ALA A 133 14.22 10.61 -3.81
C ALA A 133 13.74 12.06 -3.68
N ASP A 134 14.67 13.01 -3.56
CA ASP A 134 14.38 14.45 -3.54
C ASP A 134 13.76 14.91 -4.88
N PRO A 135 12.50 15.39 -4.89
CA PRO A 135 11.84 15.86 -6.11
C PRO A 135 12.20 17.30 -6.49
N LEU A 136 12.86 18.07 -5.61
CA LEU A 136 13.00 19.52 -5.79
C LEU A 136 13.67 19.91 -7.12
N PRO A 137 14.77 19.27 -7.56
CA PRO A 137 15.39 19.60 -8.84
C PRO A 137 14.43 19.44 -10.02
N TYR A 138 13.63 18.37 -9.99
CA TYR A 138 12.61 18.11 -11.01
C TYR A 138 11.50 19.16 -10.95
N LEU A 139 10.95 19.44 -9.77
CA LEU A 139 9.86 20.40 -9.58
C LEU A 139 10.28 21.81 -10.05
N MET A 140 11.47 22.26 -9.67
CA MET A 140 12.01 23.55 -10.09
C MET A 140 12.20 23.64 -11.61
N ALA A 141 12.69 22.56 -12.23
CA ALA A 141 12.82 22.50 -13.69
C ALA A 141 11.45 22.67 -14.38
N GLN A 142 10.39 22.03 -13.88
CA GLN A 142 9.04 22.19 -14.46
C GLN A 142 8.49 23.61 -14.29
N LEU A 143 8.85 24.33 -13.22
CA LEU A 143 8.44 25.72 -13.03
C LEU A 143 9.25 26.73 -13.86
N ALA A 144 10.50 26.39 -14.21
CA ALA A 144 11.39 27.22 -15.00
C ALA A 144 11.07 27.19 -16.51
N VAL A 145 10.42 26.13 -17.00
CA VAL A 145 9.96 26.02 -18.40
C VAL A 145 8.77 26.96 -18.62
N GLY A 146 9.07 28.24 -18.75
CA GLY A 146 8.13 29.34 -19.01
C GLY A 146 8.80 30.64 -19.43
N GLY A 147 10.06 30.58 -19.90
CA GLY A 147 10.74 31.71 -20.54
C GLY A 147 10.68 31.60 -22.07
N PRO A 148 10.62 32.71 -22.81
CA PRO A 148 10.76 32.67 -24.27
C PRO A 148 12.12 32.05 -24.63
N GLY A 149 12.14 30.96 -25.41
CA GLY A 149 13.40 30.48 -26.03
C GLY A 149 13.75 28.98 -25.94
N VAL A 150 12.89 28.08 -25.46
CA VAL A 150 13.14 26.62 -25.61
C VAL A 150 12.41 26.09 -26.85
N PRO A 151 13.13 25.61 -27.89
CA PRO A 151 12.50 25.06 -29.07
C PRO A 151 11.66 23.83 -28.73
N GLY A 152 10.34 23.90 -28.96
CA GLY A 152 9.41 22.77 -28.82
C GLY A 152 8.51 22.77 -27.57
N SER A 153 8.63 23.72 -26.64
CA SER A 153 7.68 23.87 -25.52
C SER A 153 6.59 24.89 -25.86
N SER A 154 5.41 24.42 -26.22
CA SER A 154 4.23 25.27 -26.51
C SER A 154 3.33 25.50 -25.28
N SER A 155 3.75 25.12 -24.07
CA SER A 155 2.97 25.29 -22.84
C SER A 155 3.63 26.28 -21.88
N ALA A 156 2.85 27.25 -21.38
CA ALA A 156 3.27 28.15 -20.30
C ALA A 156 3.69 27.36 -19.04
N ALA A 157 4.64 27.92 -18.26
CA ALA A 157 5.03 27.33 -16.98
C ALA A 157 3.80 27.12 -16.09
N PRO A 158 3.63 25.93 -15.47
CA PRO A 158 2.55 25.70 -14.54
C PRO A 158 2.69 26.59 -13.30
N HIS A 159 1.55 27.02 -12.78
CA HIS A 159 1.45 27.65 -11.47
C HIS A 159 1.28 26.62 -10.36
N VAL A 160 0.56 25.54 -10.67
CA VAL A 160 0.28 24.45 -9.75
C VAL A 160 0.71 23.14 -10.41
N LEU A 161 1.40 22.28 -9.67
CA LEU A 161 1.66 20.90 -10.06
C LEU A 161 0.85 19.98 -9.17
N VAL A 162 0.16 18.99 -9.75
CA VAL A 162 -0.68 18.06 -8.98
C VAL A 162 -0.38 16.61 -9.33
N ALA A 163 -0.37 15.72 -8.35
CA ALA A 163 -0.40 14.29 -8.62
C ALA A 163 -1.75 13.89 -9.24
N THR A 164 -1.78 12.68 -9.81
CA THR A 164 -2.95 12.16 -10.51
C THR A 164 -3.41 10.85 -9.90
N ASP A 165 -4.70 10.54 -10.06
CA ASP A 165 -5.24 9.21 -9.78
C ASP A 165 -5.16 8.29 -11.01
N LEU A 166 -4.32 8.63 -12.00
CA LEU A 166 -4.08 7.76 -13.15
C LEU A 166 -3.33 6.50 -12.72
N VAL A 167 -3.70 5.38 -13.33
CA VAL A 167 -3.03 4.08 -13.16
C VAL A 167 -2.11 3.73 -14.34
N THR A 168 -1.98 4.66 -15.28
CA THR A 168 -1.21 4.58 -16.52
C THR A 168 -0.47 5.89 -16.75
N SER A 169 0.50 5.89 -17.65
CA SER A 169 1.15 7.10 -18.13
C SER A 169 1.24 7.06 -19.65
N ARG A 170 1.05 8.22 -20.28
CA ARG A 170 1.23 8.42 -21.72
C ARG A 170 2.63 8.95 -22.06
N ASN A 171 3.45 9.23 -21.06
CA ASN A 171 4.86 9.53 -21.27
C ASN A 171 5.55 8.33 -21.93
N ARG A 172 6.51 8.61 -22.82
CA ARG A 172 7.34 7.59 -23.45
C ARG A 172 8.44 7.15 -22.51
N VAL A 173 9.10 6.03 -22.82
CA VAL A 173 10.31 5.59 -22.10
C VAL A 173 11.34 6.72 -22.11
N GLY A 174 11.80 7.12 -20.92
CA GLY A 174 12.75 8.21 -20.71
C GLY A 174 12.18 9.63 -20.79
N ASP A 175 10.88 9.81 -21.06
CA ASP A 175 10.21 11.12 -21.03
C ASP A 175 9.86 11.52 -19.59
N THR A 176 10.80 12.21 -18.95
CA THR A 176 10.66 12.73 -17.59
C THR A 176 10.03 14.13 -17.55
N GLY A 177 9.21 14.53 -18.53
CA GLY A 177 8.39 15.73 -18.44
C GLY A 177 7.13 15.52 -17.59
N LEU A 178 6.30 16.56 -17.44
CA LEU A 178 4.93 16.45 -16.88
C LEU A 178 4.09 15.40 -17.62
N GLU A 179 3.00 14.90 -17.05
CA GLU A 179 2.19 13.85 -17.68
C GLU A 179 1.66 14.29 -19.06
N ALA A 180 1.90 13.45 -20.08
CA ALA A 180 1.44 13.69 -21.44
C ALA A 180 -0.04 13.33 -21.61
N GLY A 181 -0.70 14.00 -22.56
CA GLY A 181 -2.06 13.64 -22.99
C GLY A 181 -3.11 13.78 -21.90
N ILE A 182 -2.85 14.65 -20.92
CA ILE A 182 -3.85 15.04 -19.93
C ILE A 182 -5.04 15.72 -20.60
N ASN A 183 -6.21 15.62 -19.98
CA ASN A 183 -7.42 16.26 -20.46
C ASN A 183 -8.32 16.61 -19.27
N GLU A 184 -9.44 17.27 -19.55
CA GLU A 184 -10.44 17.72 -18.58
C GLU A 184 -11.05 16.58 -17.71
N PHE A 185 -10.93 15.31 -18.12
CA PHE A 185 -11.39 14.15 -17.36
C PHE A 185 -10.30 13.51 -16.50
N THR A 186 -9.05 13.96 -16.60
CA THR A 186 -7.95 13.44 -15.80
C THR A 186 -8.19 13.74 -14.31
N ASN A 187 -8.37 12.70 -13.49
CA ASN A 187 -8.60 12.84 -12.06
C ASN A 187 -7.34 13.36 -11.34
N ILE A 188 -7.54 14.40 -10.53
CA ILE A 188 -6.49 15.00 -9.71
C ILE A 188 -6.46 14.32 -8.35
N ASN A 189 -5.25 14.00 -7.88
CA ASN A 189 -4.99 13.54 -6.53
C ASN A 189 -4.44 14.69 -5.68
N ALA A 190 -4.99 14.93 -4.49
CA ALA A 190 -4.57 16.03 -3.62
C ALA A 190 -3.61 15.62 -2.50
N GLY A 191 -3.02 14.41 -2.59
CA GLY A 191 -2.04 13.94 -1.62
C GLY A 191 -0.61 14.40 -1.90
N ILE A 192 -0.31 14.81 -3.14
CA ILE A 192 0.93 15.50 -3.50
C ILE A 192 0.61 16.60 -4.49
N TYR A 193 0.96 17.83 -4.14
CA TYR A 193 0.86 18.96 -5.06
C TYR A 193 1.89 20.03 -4.71
N MET A 194 2.19 20.90 -5.65
CA MET A 194 3.02 22.08 -5.45
C MET A 194 2.28 23.31 -5.92
N VAL A 195 2.24 24.34 -5.08
CA VAL A 195 1.76 25.69 -5.42
C VAL A 195 2.99 26.58 -5.48
N ARG A 196 3.35 27.06 -6.68
CA ARG A 196 4.46 28.00 -6.80
C ARG A 196 4.08 29.33 -6.14
N GLN A 197 5.02 30.16 -5.72
CA GLN A 197 4.73 31.57 -5.42
C GLN A 197 4.43 32.32 -6.74
N TRP A 198 3.24 32.95 -6.83
CA TRP A 198 2.89 33.97 -7.83
C TRP A 198 1.74 34.88 -7.30
N PRO A 199 1.47 36.04 -7.95
CA PRO A 199 0.43 36.98 -7.49
C PRO A 199 -0.97 36.39 -7.31
N GLY A 200 -1.35 35.39 -8.12
CA GLY A 200 -2.68 34.75 -8.06
C GLY A 200 -2.77 33.53 -7.14
N GLY A 201 -1.70 33.12 -6.46
CA GLY A 201 -1.72 31.86 -5.70
C GLY A 201 -2.64 31.87 -4.48
N LEU A 202 -2.74 33.01 -3.79
CA LEU A 202 -3.71 33.17 -2.70
C LEU A 202 -5.15 33.12 -3.20
N GLN A 203 -5.41 33.66 -4.40
CA GLN A 203 -6.73 33.58 -5.02
C GLN A 203 -7.06 32.13 -5.38
N PHE A 204 -6.12 31.37 -5.93
CA PHE A 204 -6.29 29.95 -6.23
C PHE A 204 -6.63 29.14 -4.96
N LEU A 205 -5.85 29.30 -3.89
CA LEU A 205 -6.09 28.60 -2.61
C LEU A 205 -7.42 29.04 -1.96
N GLY A 206 -7.76 30.33 -2.02
CA GLY A 206 -9.03 30.85 -1.56
C GLY A 206 -10.22 30.28 -2.34
N GLN A 207 -10.09 30.18 -3.68
CA GLN A 207 -11.12 29.59 -4.53
C GLN A 207 -11.29 28.10 -4.25
N TRP A 208 -10.21 27.36 -4.01
CA TRP A 208 -10.28 25.96 -3.58
C TRP A 208 -11.02 25.84 -2.24
N LEU A 209 -10.64 26.63 -1.23
CA LEU A 209 -11.32 26.64 0.08
C LEU A 209 -12.80 27.02 0.00
N SER A 210 -13.21 27.83 -0.98
CA SER A 210 -14.62 28.20 -1.16
C SER A 210 -15.55 27.02 -1.47
N TRP A 211 -15.00 25.85 -1.78
CA TRP A 211 -15.73 24.59 -1.98
C TRP A 211 -15.99 23.82 -0.69
N GLN A 212 -15.30 24.14 0.40
CA GLN A 212 -15.52 23.48 1.69
C GLN A 212 -16.97 23.68 2.15
N GLY A 213 -17.63 22.58 2.50
CA GLY A 213 -19.02 22.60 2.99
C GLY A 213 -20.10 22.78 1.91
N ARG A 214 -19.74 22.86 0.63
CA ARG A 214 -20.74 22.87 -0.45
C ARG A 214 -21.37 21.49 -0.63
N GLU A 215 -22.64 21.49 -1.04
CA GLU A 215 -23.34 20.25 -1.33
C GLU A 215 -22.61 19.41 -2.38
N GLY A 216 -22.48 18.12 -2.10
CA GLY A 216 -21.76 17.18 -2.94
C GLY A 216 -20.24 17.21 -2.78
N VAL A 217 -19.61 18.26 -2.26
CA VAL A 217 -18.15 18.28 -2.07
C VAL A 217 -17.78 17.67 -0.73
N GLY A 218 -17.23 16.45 -0.75
CA GLY A 218 -16.94 15.72 0.48
C GLY A 218 -15.62 16.15 1.15
N HIS A 219 -14.58 16.36 0.37
CA HIS A 219 -13.21 16.56 0.86
C HIS A 219 -12.43 17.50 -0.06
N ASP A 220 -11.21 17.84 0.33
CA ASP A 220 -10.36 18.79 -0.41
C ASP A 220 -10.12 18.37 -1.88
N GLN A 221 -9.87 17.08 -2.15
CA GLN A 221 -9.63 16.59 -3.52
C GLN A 221 -10.88 16.76 -4.41
N ASP A 222 -12.09 16.58 -3.86
CA ASP A 222 -13.33 16.90 -4.57
C ASP A 222 -13.39 18.39 -4.90
N GLY A 223 -13.05 19.25 -3.93
CA GLY A 223 -12.99 20.69 -4.13
C GLY A 223 -11.94 21.11 -5.17
N LEU A 224 -10.79 20.45 -5.22
CA LEU A 224 -9.74 20.72 -6.20
C LEU A 224 -10.18 20.30 -7.60
N ASN A 225 -10.78 19.12 -7.74
CA ASN A 225 -11.33 18.66 -9.01
C ASN A 225 -12.47 19.58 -9.47
N ALA A 226 -13.36 20.02 -8.58
CA ALA A 226 -14.40 20.98 -8.90
C ALA A 226 -13.79 22.32 -9.36
N HIS A 227 -12.80 22.84 -8.64
CA HIS A 227 -12.13 24.09 -9.00
C HIS A 227 -11.40 24.04 -10.35
N VAL A 228 -10.65 22.96 -10.61
CA VAL A 228 -9.79 22.87 -11.80
C VAL A 228 -10.56 22.36 -13.01
N ARG A 229 -11.43 21.35 -12.85
CA ARG A 229 -12.12 20.67 -13.96
C ARG A 229 -13.56 21.15 -14.19
N GLY A 230 -14.18 21.81 -13.20
CA GLY A 230 -15.53 22.36 -13.29
C GLY A 230 -16.55 21.33 -13.79
N PHE A 231 -17.19 21.63 -14.91
CA PHE A 231 -18.16 20.76 -15.59
C PHE A 231 -17.71 19.29 -15.64
N PHE A 232 -16.44 19.02 -15.95
CA PHE A 232 -15.96 17.66 -16.23
C PHE A 232 -15.70 16.80 -14.99
N PHE A 233 -15.81 17.34 -13.79
CA PHE A 233 -15.69 16.53 -12.58
C PHE A 233 -16.95 15.68 -12.35
N ARG A 234 -18.14 16.26 -12.51
CA ARG A 234 -19.44 15.60 -12.23
C ARG A 234 -20.50 15.80 -13.31
N SER A 235 -20.11 16.32 -14.46
CA SER A 235 -21.01 16.69 -15.57
C SER A 235 -22.10 17.67 -15.13
N ASP A 236 -21.80 18.56 -14.18
CA ASP A 236 -22.73 19.58 -13.69
C ASP A 236 -22.76 20.76 -14.69
N PRO A 237 -23.89 20.97 -15.41
CA PRO A 237 -23.99 22.01 -16.43
C PRO A 237 -23.90 23.44 -15.88
N GLN A 238 -24.02 23.63 -14.56
CA GLN A 238 -23.88 24.94 -13.93
C GLN A 238 -22.42 25.34 -13.71
N GLN A 239 -21.48 24.40 -13.81
CA GLN A 239 -20.06 24.67 -13.61
C GLN A 239 -19.37 25.18 -14.88
N PRO A 240 -18.39 26.09 -14.75
CA PRO A 240 -17.59 26.51 -15.89
C PRO A 240 -16.75 25.36 -16.45
N ARG A 241 -16.24 25.53 -17.66
CA ARG A 241 -15.33 24.58 -18.31
C ARG A 241 -13.89 25.09 -18.21
N PRO A 242 -12.89 24.21 -18.04
CA PRO A 242 -11.48 24.62 -18.12
C PRO A 242 -11.20 25.28 -19.47
N ALA A 243 -10.36 26.31 -19.45
CA ALA A 243 -9.94 26.96 -20.69
C ALA A 243 -9.03 25.99 -21.47
N LYS A 244 -9.26 25.87 -22.78
CA LYS A 244 -8.35 25.16 -23.66
C LYS A 244 -7.16 26.07 -23.95
N PRO A 245 -5.90 25.58 -23.91
CA PRO A 245 -4.80 26.31 -24.53
C PRO A 245 -5.25 26.62 -25.98
N SER A 246 -5.20 27.90 -26.33
CA SER A 246 -5.88 28.54 -27.47
C SER A 246 -6.11 27.63 -28.68
N LYS A 247 -7.38 27.58 -29.12
CA LYS A 247 -7.77 27.05 -30.42
C LYS A 247 -7.11 27.89 -31.51
N GLU A 248 -6.24 27.30 -32.32
CA GLU A 248 -6.23 27.73 -33.72
C GLU A 248 -7.61 27.45 -34.33
N PRO A 249 -8.22 28.36 -35.09
CA PRO A 249 -9.50 28.11 -35.74
C PRO A 249 -9.38 26.92 -36.70
N GLY A 250 -10.01 25.79 -36.37
CA GLY A 250 -10.05 24.59 -37.24
C GLY A 250 -9.52 23.29 -36.59
N ALA A 251 -8.85 23.35 -35.43
CA ALA A 251 -8.33 22.13 -34.79
C ALA A 251 -9.40 21.47 -33.89
N ALA A 252 -10.00 20.38 -34.40
CA ALA A 252 -10.95 19.53 -33.65
C ALA A 252 -10.27 18.49 -32.74
N GLN A 253 -8.95 18.58 -32.48
CA GLN A 253 -8.21 17.52 -31.77
C GLN A 253 -7.43 18.05 -30.55
N LEU A 254 -7.49 17.26 -29.46
CA LEU A 254 -6.61 17.34 -28.30
C LEU A 254 -5.15 17.32 -28.78
N GLN A 255 -4.34 18.31 -28.38
CA GLN A 255 -2.93 18.37 -28.71
C GLN A 255 -2.21 17.19 -28.01
N PRO A 256 -1.55 16.26 -28.74
CA PRO A 256 -0.88 15.09 -28.16
C PRO A 256 0.20 15.42 -27.12
N HIS A 257 0.67 16.67 -27.12
CA HIS A 257 1.71 17.20 -26.26
C HIS A 257 1.17 18.13 -25.16
N GLN A 258 -0.16 18.19 -24.95
CA GLN A 258 -0.72 18.98 -23.85
C GLN A 258 -0.28 18.40 -22.50
N ARG A 259 0.38 19.25 -21.71
CA ARG A 259 0.89 18.93 -20.36
C ARG A 259 0.41 19.89 -19.27
N VAL A 260 -0.41 20.87 -19.67
CA VAL A 260 -1.01 21.89 -18.79
C VAL A 260 -2.50 22.05 -19.10
N LEU A 261 -3.30 22.23 -18.04
CA LEU A 261 -4.72 22.57 -18.08
C LEU A 261 -4.92 23.92 -17.37
N TYR A 262 -5.78 24.81 -17.91
CA TYR A 262 -6.13 26.05 -17.23
C TYR A 262 -7.40 25.86 -16.39
N ALA A 263 -7.33 26.20 -15.10
CA ALA A 263 -8.40 25.92 -14.13
C ALA A 263 -9.74 26.56 -14.53
N ALA A 264 -10.84 25.84 -14.32
CA ALA A 264 -12.18 26.22 -14.77
C ALA A 264 -12.71 27.53 -14.16
N HIS A 265 -12.39 27.85 -12.91
CA HIS A 265 -12.95 29.03 -12.22
C HIS A 265 -12.11 30.30 -12.31
N ASN A 266 -10.93 30.28 -12.95
CA ASN A 266 -10.14 31.49 -13.19
C ASN A 266 -9.53 31.58 -14.59
N HIS A 267 -9.51 30.49 -15.36
CA HIS A 267 -8.97 30.38 -16.73
C HIS A 267 -7.49 30.78 -16.93
N GLU A 268 -6.83 31.31 -15.90
CA GLU A 268 -5.45 31.82 -15.96
C GLU A 268 -4.48 30.92 -15.17
N THR A 269 -4.95 30.18 -14.17
CA THR A 269 -4.10 29.24 -13.44
C THR A 269 -3.81 28.00 -14.29
N ALA A 270 -2.63 27.99 -14.90
CA ALA A 270 -1.99 26.81 -15.46
C ALA A 270 -1.71 25.74 -14.39
N VAL A 271 -2.27 24.54 -14.58
CA VAL A 271 -2.10 23.35 -13.74
C VAL A 271 -1.39 22.27 -14.55
N GLY A 272 -0.19 21.89 -14.11
CA GLY A 272 0.57 20.77 -14.63
C GLY A 272 0.33 19.49 -13.81
N PHE A 273 0.45 18.33 -14.45
CA PHE A 273 0.17 17.05 -13.82
C PHE A 273 1.48 16.27 -13.67
N LEU A 274 1.77 15.82 -12.45
CA LEU A 274 2.93 15.01 -12.14
C LEU A 274 2.72 13.59 -12.71
N PRO A 275 3.70 13.01 -13.43
CA PRO A 275 3.52 11.70 -14.05
C PRO A 275 3.26 10.60 -13.03
N ALA A 276 2.26 9.74 -13.31
CA ALA A 276 1.94 8.59 -12.44
C ALA A 276 3.07 7.53 -12.40
N SER A 277 4.04 7.64 -13.32
CA SER A 277 5.26 6.84 -13.35
C SER A 277 6.38 7.38 -12.44
N MET A 278 6.32 8.64 -11.99
CA MET A 278 7.35 9.28 -11.15
C MET A 278 6.80 9.64 -9.76
N PHE A 279 5.51 9.96 -9.69
CA PHE A 279 4.73 10.24 -8.49
C PHE A 279 3.56 9.26 -8.46
N GLY A 280 3.87 8.02 -8.09
CA GLY A 280 2.97 6.88 -8.26
C GLY A 280 1.90 6.76 -7.19
N ASN A 281 0.94 5.89 -7.46
CA ASN A 281 0.08 5.25 -6.47
C ASN A 281 0.42 3.77 -6.30
N THR A 282 -0.23 3.07 -5.37
CA THR A 282 0.03 1.64 -5.12
C THR A 282 -0.10 0.81 -6.41
N TYR A 283 -1.08 1.09 -7.26
CA TYR A 283 -1.28 0.33 -8.49
C TYR A 283 -0.08 0.49 -9.44
N THR A 284 0.33 1.73 -9.69
CA THR A 284 1.47 2.03 -10.58
C THR A 284 2.82 1.52 -10.04
N TYR A 285 2.95 1.42 -8.71
CA TYR A 285 4.16 0.93 -8.05
C TYR A 285 4.21 -0.61 -7.96
N VAL A 286 3.12 -1.24 -7.50
CA VAL A 286 3.06 -2.69 -7.23
C VAL A 286 2.68 -3.49 -8.47
N ASN A 287 1.58 -3.14 -9.13
CA ASN A 287 1.01 -3.95 -10.21
C ASN A 287 1.72 -3.65 -11.54
N ALA A 288 1.70 -2.37 -11.95
CA ALA A 288 2.20 -1.98 -13.25
C ALA A 288 3.72 -1.78 -13.29
N ARG A 289 4.36 -1.46 -12.14
CA ARG A 289 5.79 -1.10 -12.05
C ARG A 289 6.18 -0.05 -13.10
N LEU A 290 5.38 1.00 -13.25
CA LEU A 290 5.49 1.96 -14.35
C LEU A 290 6.86 2.65 -14.43
N TRP A 291 7.41 3.04 -13.28
CA TRP A 291 8.71 3.71 -13.21
C TRP A 291 9.83 2.85 -13.82
N GLU A 292 9.80 1.54 -13.60
CA GLU A 292 10.78 0.60 -14.15
C GLU A 292 10.54 0.39 -15.65
N LYS A 293 9.29 0.19 -16.07
CA LYS A 293 8.94 -0.03 -17.49
C LYS A 293 9.23 1.17 -18.38
N LEU A 294 9.09 2.38 -17.84
CA LEU A 294 9.34 3.62 -18.56
C LEU A 294 10.75 4.17 -18.31
N ALA A 295 11.57 3.50 -17.50
CA ALA A 295 12.90 3.98 -17.10
C ALA A 295 12.87 5.42 -16.54
N HIS A 296 11.86 5.71 -15.72
CA HIS A 296 11.68 7.00 -15.05
C HIS A 296 12.20 6.95 -13.61
N PRO A 297 12.68 8.08 -13.06
CA PRO A 297 12.99 8.15 -11.64
C PRO A 297 11.71 8.06 -10.80
N LEU A 298 11.77 7.35 -9.68
CA LEU A 298 10.67 7.29 -8.72
C LEU A 298 10.93 8.29 -7.59
N TYR A 299 10.14 9.35 -7.52
CA TYR A 299 10.24 10.36 -6.46
C TYR A 299 9.35 10.03 -5.27
N ALA A 300 8.09 9.64 -5.52
CA ALA A 300 7.13 9.40 -4.45
C ALA A 300 6.10 8.34 -4.83
N VAL A 301 5.53 7.71 -3.79
CA VAL A 301 4.33 6.88 -3.90
C VAL A 301 3.32 7.31 -2.85
N HIS A 302 2.13 7.74 -3.29
CA HIS A 302 0.96 7.90 -2.43
C HIS A 302 0.23 6.55 -2.33
N TRP A 303 0.10 5.98 -1.12
CA TRP A 303 -0.42 4.62 -0.93
C TRP A 303 -1.96 4.50 -1.04
N VAL A 304 -2.53 5.15 -2.05
CA VAL A 304 -3.91 4.96 -2.54
C VAL A 304 -3.95 3.84 -3.60
N TRP A 305 -5.15 3.41 -4.01
CA TRP A 305 -5.34 2.31 -4.97
C TRP A 305 -4.85 0.92 -4.50
N GLY A 306 -4.44 0.79 -3.24
CA GLY A 306 -3.90 -0.43 -2.63
C GLY A 306 -4.82 -1.16 -1.66
N GLY A 307 -6.08 -0.75 -1.56
CA GLY A 307 -7.06 -1.18 -0.55
C GLY A 307 -7.63 0.00 0.24
N SER A 308 -8.81 -0.17 0.83
CA SER A 308 -9.56 0.92 1.50
C SER A 308 -9.19 1.17 2.96
N THR A 309 -8.22 0.45 3.51
CA THR A 309 -7.87 0.52 4.94
C THR A 309 -6.43 0.97 5.16
N MET A 310 -6.16 1.66 6.27
CA MET A 310 -4.81 2.08 6.65
C MET A 310 -3.85 0.88 6.79
N GLU A 311 -4.35 -0.25 7.26
CA GLU A 311 -3.60 -1.51 7.37
C GLU A 311 -3.07 -1.99 6.02
N SER A 312 -3.84 -1.78 4.95
CA SER A 312 -3.44 -2.12 3.58
C SER A 312 -2.32 -1.20 3.10
N LYS A 313 -2.41 0.11 3.37
CA LYS A 313 -1.35 1.08 3.06
C LYS A 313 -0.06 0.74 3.78
N ARG A 314 -0.14 0.52 5.10
CA ARG A 314 0.98 0.09 5.94
C ARG A 314 1.63 -1.19 5.44
N GLN A 315 0.83 -2.17 5.02
CA GLN A 315 1.37 -3.42 4.49
C GLN A 315 2.17 -3.19 3.21
N ASN A 316 1.67 -2.38 2.27
CA ASN A 316 2.42 -2.07 1.05
C ASN A 316 3.71 -1.28 1.34
N MET A 317 3.68 -0.37 2.33
CA MET A 317 4.88 0.31 2.81
C MET A 317 5.90 -0.67 3.42
N ARG A 318 5.45 -1.68 4.19
CA ARG A 318 6.33 -2.74 4.72
C ARG A 318 6.93 -3.61 3.62
N ASP A 319 6.11 -3.98 2.63
CA ASP A 319 6.57 -4.72 1.44
C ASP A 319 7.70 -3.94 0.72
N ALA A 320 7.60 -2.61 0.67
CA ALA A 320 8.65 -1.71 0.15
C ALA A 320 9.80 -1.42 1.15
N MET A 321 9.76 -1.95 2.36
CA MET A 321 10.69 -1.66 3.48
C MET A 321 10.77 -0.18 3.87
N LYS A 322 9.64 0.53 3.76
CA LYS A 322 9.50 1.98 4.00
C LYS A 322 8.61 2.32 5.19
N PHE A 323 8.02 1.32 5.86
CA PHE A 323 7.28 1.55 7.10
C PHE A 323 8.19 1.42 8.32
N ARG A 324 8.05 2.33 9.28
CA ARG A 324 8.72 2.29 10.58
C ARG A 324 7.84 1.54 11.58
N ASP A 325 8.23 0.31 11.88
CA ASP A 325 7.73 -0.42 13.03
C ASP A 325 8.62 -0.20 14.27
N GLU A 326 8.03 -0.39 15.45
CA GLU A 326 8.76 -0.38 16.72
C GLU A 326 9.77 -1.54 16.79
N PRO A 327 10.89 -1.43 17.54
CA PRO A 327 11.94 -2.44 17.57
C PRO A 327 11.45 -3.86 17.85
N GLY A 328 10.48 -4.01 18.76
CA GLY A 328 9.89 -5.30 19.11
C GLY A 328 9.27 -6.06 17.93
N TYR A 329 8.82 -5.34 16.89
CA TYR A 329 8.30 -5.94 15.66
C TYR A 329 9.31 -6.88 14.99
N TYR A 330 10.60 -6.50 15.05
CA TYR A 330 11.72 -7.21 14.43
C TYR A 330 12.42 -8.19 15.38
N THR A 331 12.47 -7.89 16.68
CA THR A 331 13.33 -8.60 17.64
C THR A 331 12.62 -9.65 18.49
N GLU A 332 11.34 -9.46 18.81
CA GLU A 332 10.59 -10.32 19.72
C GLU A 332 10.06 -11.64 19.11
N PRO A 333 9.61 -11.69 17.85
CA PRO A 333 8.82 -12.83 17.41
C PRO A 333 9.64 -14.12 17.27
N HIS A 334 8.96 -15.25 17.54
CA HIS A 334 9.32 -16.55 17.02
C HIS A 334 8.55 -16.77 15.73
N LEU A 335 9.27 -17.14 14.68
CA LEU A 335 8.79 -17.09 13.31
C LEU A 335 8.51 -18.48 12.77
N ILE A 336 7.52 -18.54 11.90
CA ILE A 336 7.32 -19.64 10.97
C ILE A 336 7.29 -19.09 9.54
N THR A 337 8.01 -19.75 8.65
CA THR A 337 8.10 -19.44 7.21
C THR A 337 7.69 -20.68 6.42
N PHE A 338 7.29 -20.52 5.17
CA PHE A 338 6.91 -21.63 4.31
C PHE A 338 7.07 -21.29 2.83
N ASP A 339 7.21 -22.32 2.01
CA ASP A 339 7.25 -22.18 0.56
C ASP A 339 5.86 -22.30 -0.06
N LEU A 340 5.68 -21.62 -1.19
CA LEU A 340 4.52 -21.77 -2.05
C LEU A 340 4.93 -22.47 -3.34
N HIS A 341 4.31 -23.61 -3.63
CA HIS A 341 4.21 -24.08 -5.00
C HIS A 341 3.25 -23.16 -5.76
N GLN A 342 3.74 -22.45 -6.76
CA GLN A 342 2.93 -21.58 -7.60
C GLN A 342 2.58 -22.30 -8.90
N LEU A 343 1.32 -22.19 -9.34
CA LEU A 343 0.93 -22.79 -10.63
C LEU A 343 1.62 -22.04 -11.78
N PRO A 344 2.06 -22.76 -12.83
CA PRO A 344 2.67 -22.14 -13.99
C PRO A 344 1.68 -21.19 -14.66
N THR A 345 2.18 -20.05 -15.11
CA THR A 345 1.38 -19.10 -15.88
C THR A 345 1.35 -19.56 -17.35
N PRO A 346 0.18 -19.60 -18.01
CA PRO A 346 0.13 -19.86 -19.45
C PRO A 346 1.05 -18.90 -20.23
N ALA A 347 1.81 -19.43 -21.19
CA ALA A 347 2.83 -18.65 -21.89
C ALA A 347 2.26 -17.44 -22.64
N ASP A 348 1.03 -17.57 -23.15
CA ASP A 348 0.30 -16.54 -23.87
C ASP A 348 -0.57 -15.65 -22.96
N PHE A 349 -0.57 -15.85 -21.64
CA PHE A 349 -1.50 -15.20 -20.71
C PHE A 349 -1.53 -13.66 -20.83
N ASN A 350 -0.38 -13.03 -21.03
CA ASN A 350 -0.28 -11.57 -21.16
C ASN A 350 -0.90 -11.01 -22.45
N SER A 351 -1.13 -11.86 -23.46
CA SER A 351 -1.82 -11.51 -24.71
C SER A 351 -3.34 -11.72 -24.65
N TRP A 352 -3.86 -12.27 -23.55
CA TRP A 352 -5.30 -12.50 -23.42
C TRP A 352 -6.06 -11.20 -23.17
N TYR A 353 -7.26 -11.14 -23.76
CA TYR A 353 -8.20 -10.02 -23.63
C TYR A 353 -9.57 -10.45 -23.07
N THR A 354 -9.71 -11.73 -22.70
CA THR A 354 -10.94 -12.28 -22.15
C THR A 354 -10.86 -12.32 -20.63
N THR A 355 -11.52 -11.37 -19.96
CA THR A 355 -11.51 -11.25 -18.49
C THR A 355 -11.85 -12.56 -17.78
N GLU A 356 -12.92 -13.26 -18.17
CA GLU A 356 -13.33 -14.51 -17.49
C GLU A 356 -12.31 -15.64 -17.63
N ARG A 357 -11.66 -15.76 -18.80
CA ARG A 357 -10.61 -16.77 -19.00
C ARG A 357 -9.40 -16.47 -18.12
N MET A 358 -9.00 -15.20 -18.04
CA MET A 358 -7.90 -14.75 -17.18
C MET A 358 -8.24 -14.93 -15.70
N LEU A 359 -9.48 -14.62 -15.32
CA LEU A 359 -10.00 -14.77 -13.97
C LEU A 359 -9.96 -16.23 -13.51
N GLY A 360 -10.29 -17.18 -14.39
CA GLY A 360 -10.18 -18.61 -14.08
C GLY A 360 -8.77 -19.02 -13.64
N VAL A 361 -7.75 -18.59 -14.39
CA VAL A 361 -6.33 -18.82 -14.02
C VAL A 361 -5.99 -18.13 -12.71
N HIS A 362 -6.42 -16.87 -12.52
CA HIS A 362 -6.15 -16.13 -11.29
C HIS A 362 -6.74 -16.80 -10.07
N VAL A 363 -8.00 -17.22 -10.11
CA VAL A 363 -8.68 -17.85 -8.97
C VAL A 363 -8.06 -19.21 -8.68
N ALA A 364 -7.72 -20.00 -9.71
CA ALA A 364 -7.03 -21.27 -9.53
C ALA A 364 -5.65 -21.07 -8.85
N ALA A 365 -4.84 -20.15 -9.35
CA ALA A 365 -3.51 -19.85 -8.82
C ALA A 365 -3.56 -19.23 -7.41
N ALA A 366 -4.50 -18.31 -7.17
CA ALA A 366 -4.71 -17.67 -5.86
C ALA A 366 -5.18 -18.69 -4.81
N ASN A 367 -6.19 -19.50 -5.15
CA ASN A 367 -6.70 -20.53 -4.24
C ASN A 367 -5.64 -21.59 -3.94
N HIS A 368 -4.85 -22.02 -4.93
CA HIS A 368 -3.76 -22.97 -4.72
C HIS A 368 -2.70 -22.44 -3.73
N GLN A 369 -2.36 -21.16 -3.81
CA GLN A 369 -1.44 -20.53 -2.85
C GLN A 369 -2.07 -20.37 -1.46
N LEU A 370 -3.32 -19.91 -1.38
CA LEU A 370 -4.05 -19.74 -0.11
C LEU A 370 -4.28 -21.08 0.62
N GLN A 371 -4.49 -22.16 -0.12
CA GLN A 371 -4.65 -23.52 0.41
C GLN A 371 -3.36 -24.08 1.01
N GLN A 372 -2.19 -23.65 0.52
CA GLN A 372 -0.92 -23.97 1.17
C GLN A 372 -0.71 -23.10 2.42
N ALA A 373 -1.05 -21.82 2.34
CA ALA A 373 -0.98 -20.90 3.46
C ALA A 373 -1.89 -21.33 4.63
N TYR A 374 -3.04 -21.95 4.36
CA TYR A 374 -3.92 -22.56 5.36
C TYR A 374 -3.14 -23.43 6.37
N TRP A 375 -2.29 -24.32 5.87
CA TRP A 375 -1.51 -25.22 6.70
C TRP A 375 -0.39 -24.50 7.46
N ALA A 376 0.16 -23.43 6.88
CA ALA A 376 1.12 -22.58 7.57
C ALA A 376 0.46 -21.79 8.72
N PHE A 377 -0.77 -21.29 8.53
CA PHE A 377 -1.57 -20.71 9.62
C PHE A 377 -1.88 -21.73 10.71
N ALA A 378 -2.21 -22.98 10.34
CA ALA A 378 -2.41 -24.06 11.30
C ALA A 378 -1.14 -24.31 12.13
N ALA A 379 0.03 -24.49 11.50
CA ALA A 379 1.29 -24.67 12.22
C ALA A 379 1.64 -23.45 13.10
N ALA A 380 1.43 -22.23 12.60
CA ALA A 380 1.65 -21.02 13.36
C ALA A 380 0.77 -20.99 14.62
N LEU A 381 -0.50 -21.37 14.50
CA LEU A 381 -1.42 -21.47 15.62
C LEU A 381 -0.98 -22.55 16.60
N ILE A 382 -0.64 -23.75 16.12
CA ILE A 382 -0.22 -24.89 16.95
C ILE A 382 1.02 -24.55 17.78
N THR A 383 1.94 -23.77 17.20
CA THR A 383 3.23 -23.41 17.79
C THR A 383 3.24 -22.05 18.48
N ASN A 384 2.13 -21.30 18.44
CA ASN A 384 2.01 -19.91 18.87
C ASN A 384 3.11 -18.99 18.29
N ARG A 385 3.37 -19.13 16.99
CA ARG A 385 4.40 -18.38 16.26
C ARG A 385 3.79 -17.35 15.33
N THR A 386 4.58 -16.32 15.02
CA THR A 386 4.25 -15.32 14.00
C THR A 386 4.57 -15.86 12.62
N LEU A 387 3.62 -15.77 11.69
CA LEU A 387 3.75 -16.28 10.33
C LEU A 387 4.36 -15.22 9.41
N VAL A 388 5.52 -15.51 8.80
CA VAL A 388 6.06 -14.72 7.70
C VAL A 388 5.42 -15.22 6.41
N LEU A 389 4.64 -14.34 5.76
CA LEU A 389 3.95 -14.67 4.52
C LEU A 389 4.94 -14.61 3.34
N PRO A 390 5.00 -15.61 2.45
CA PRO A 390 5.85 -15.58 1.26
C PRO A 390 5.27 -14.64 0.18
N ARG A 391 6.03 -14.46 -0.90
CA ARG A 391 5.55 -13.71 -2.08
C ARG A 391 4.42 -14.50 -2.75
N PHE A 392 3.21 -13.96 -2.66
CA PHE A 392 2.10 -14.45 -3.46
C PHE A 392 2.14 -13.84 -4.87
N LEU A 393 1.74 -14.61 -5.87
CA LEU A 393 1.61 -14.16 -7.24
C LEU A 393 0.15 -13.96 -7.65
N CYS A 394 -0.10 -12.86 -8.37
CA CYS A 394 -1.40 -12.45 -8.86
C CYS A 394 -1.40 -12.39 -10.39
N HIS A 395 -2.50 -12.88 -10.95
CA HIS A 395 -2.80 -12.87 -12.39
C HIS A 395 -3.94 -11.92 -12.75
N CYS A 396 -4.60 -11.35 -11.74
CA CYS A 396 -5.56 -10.29 -11.90
C CYS A 396 -5.44 -9.28 -10.79
N SER A 397 -5.63 -8.02 -11.15
CA SER A 397 -5.76 -6.93 -10.20
C SER A 397 -7.10 -7.04 -9.46
N LYS A 398 -7.09 -6.77 -8.15
CA LYS A 398 -8.32 -6.51 -7.39
C LYS A 398 -8.57 -5.02 -7.29
N ASN A 399 -9.81 -4.59 -7.54
CA ASN A 399 -10.23 -3.20 -7.41
C ASN A 399 -11.65 -3.07 -6.82
N TRP A 400 -12.11 -1.85 -6.52
CA TRP A 400 -13.48 -1.56 -6.07
C TRP A 400 -14.47 -1.25 -7.22
N TYR A 401 -13.99 -1.26 -8.46
CA TYR A 401 -14.82 -1.18 -9.68
C TYR A 401 -14.38 -2.21 -10.73
N GLN A 402 -15.04 -2.20 -11.88
CA GLN A 402 -14.81 -3.16 -12.95
C GLN A 402 -13.32 -3.25 -13.37
N THR A 403 -12.88 -4.47 -13.64
CA THR A 403 -11.58 -4.76 -14.24
C THR A 403 -11.79 -5.42 -15.59
N GLN A 404 -10.93 -5.12 -16.55
CA GLN A 404 -10.99 -5.64 -17.92
C GLN A 404 -9.64 -6.28 -18.24
N SER A 405 -9.66 -7.49 -18.80
CA SER A 405 -8.44 -8.27 -19.04
C SER A 405 -7.55 -8.33 -17.79
N CYS A 406 -8.20 -8.43 -16.62
CA CYS A 406 -7.57 -8.51 -15.31
C CYS A 406 -6.75 -7.29 -14.88
N ARG A 407 -6.96 -6.15 -15.53
CA ARG A 407 -6.35 -4.85 -15.24
C ARG A 407 -7.41 -3.80 -14.91
N VAL A 408 -6.96 -2.69 -14.37
CA VAL A 408 -7.80 -1.50 -14.21
C VAL A 408 -7.96 -0.83 -15.59
N ASN A 409 -9.16 -0.32 -15.91
CA ASN A 409 -9.55 0.22 -17.23
C ASN A 409 -8.40 0.83 -18.07
N ASP A 410 -8.22 0.30 -19.29
CA ASP A 410 -7.27 0.77 -20.31
C ASP A 410 -5.79 0.84 -19.86
N GLU A 411 -5.42 0.14 -18.80
CA GLU A 411 -4.03 0.04 -18.35
C GLU A 411 -3.28 -1.05 -19.14
N PRO A 412 -2.19 -0.73 -19.88
CA PRO A 412 -1.54 -1.68 -20.78
C PRO A 412 -0.24 -2.30 -20.24
N TYR A 413 0.29 -1.81 -19.11
CA TYR A 413 1.64 -2.10 -18.67
C TYR A 413 1.74 -3.30 -17.72
N THR A 414 0.74 -3.58 -16.89
CA THR A 414 0.78 -4.71 -15.94
C THR A 414 1.14 -6.01 -16.67
N ALA A 415 2.25 -6.61 -16.25
CA ALA A 415 2.69 -7.92 -16.71
C ALA A 415 2.35 -8.96 -15.63
N PHE A 416 1.73 -10.06 -16.06
CA PHE A 416 1.34 -11.15 -15.17
C PHE A 416 2.30 -12.35 -15.29
N PRO A 417 2.52 -13.08 -14.19
CA PRO A 417 2.10 -12.74 -12.84
C PRO A 417 2.94 -11.59 -12.27
N PHE A 418 2.38 -10.84 -11.33
CA PHE A 418 3.11 -9.89 -10.50
C PHE A 418 3.02 -10.27 -9.03
N VAL A 419 3.91 -9.75 -8.18
CA VAL A 419 3.85 -9.97 -6.73
C VAL A 419 2.63 -9.23 -6.17
N CYS A 420 1.69 -9.97 -5.59
CA CYS A 420 0.48 -9.39 -5.04
C CYS A 420 0.82 -8.41 -3.90
N SER A 421 0.15 -7.26 -3.87
CA SER A 421 -0.12 -6.65 -2.57
C SER A 421 -1.04 -7.56 -1.76
N LEU A 422 -0.80 -7.70 -0.47
CA LEU A 422 -1.53 -8.65 0.38
C LEU A 422 -3.05 -8.39 0.36
N SER A 423 -3.48 -7.14 0.17
CA SER A 423 -4.88 -6.74 0.07
C SER A 423 -5.62 -7.29 -1.15
N GLN A 424 -4.90 -7.80 -2.15
CA GLN A 424 -5.50 -8.47 -3.32
C GLN A 424 -6.01 -9.88 -2.98
N LEU A 425 -5.34 -10.57 -2.06
CA LEU A 425 -5.67 -11.95 -1.69
C LEU A 425 -6.32 -12.08 -0.31
N MET A 426 -6.01 -11.17 0.62
CA MET A 426 -6.44 -11.26 2.00
C MET A 426 -6.92 -9.93 2.57
N ARG A 427 -7.74 -9.99 3.62
CA ARG A 427 -8.29 -8.83 4.34
C ARG A 427 -7.28 -8.36 5.37
N VAL A 428 -6.35 -7.51 4.95
CA VAL A 428 -5.19 -7.07 5.75
C VAL A 428 -5.57 -6.53 7.13
N LYS A 429 -6.66 -5.76 7.25
CA LYS A 429 -7.17 -5.30 8.56
C LYS A 429 -7.45 -6.45 9.55
N ARG A 430 -8.07 -7.54 9.09
CA ARG A 430 -8.34 -8.73 9.91
C ARG A 430 -7.08 -9.53 10.19
N LEU A 431 -6.14 -9.59 9.24
CA LEU A 431 -4.85 -10.26 9.45
C LEU A 431 -4.01 -9.57 10.54
N GLN A 432 -3.97 -8.24 10.53
CA GLN A 432 -3.16 -7.48 11.48
C GLN A 432 -3.72 -7.53 12.92
N GLN A 433 -5.02 -7.82 13.09
CA GLN A 433 -5.63 -8.13 14.41
C GLN A 433 -5.19 -9.50 14.97
N GLY A 434 -4.59 -10.35 14.13
CA GLY A 434 -4.20 -11.71 14.46
C GLY A 434 -5.31 -12.74 14.28
N LEU A 435 -4.93 -13.99 14.04
CA LEU A 435 -5.82 -15.14 14.02
C LEU A 435 -5.77 -15.86 15.36
N SER A 436 -6.93 -15.99 16.02
CA SER A 436 -7.12 -16.73 17.25
C SER A 436 -8.40 -17.55 17.14
N LEU A 437 -8.43 -18.71 17.80
CA LEU A 437 -9.64 -19.52 17.90
C LEU A 437 -10.41 -19.18 19.19
N PRO A 438 -11.69 -19.57 19.29
CA PRO A 438 -12.46 -19.38 20.52
C PRO A 438 -11.88 -20.17 21.71
N GLY A 439 -12.26 -19.75 22.92
CA GLY A 439 -11.68 -20.23 24.18
C GLY A 439 -11.95 -21.70 24.52
N ASN A 440 -12.80 -22.38 23.75
CA ASN A 440 -13.15 -23.79 23.90
C ASN A 440 -12.32 -24.74 23.00
N THR A 441 -11.21 -24.26 22.42
CA THR A 441 -10.29 -25.06 21.60
C THR A 441 -8.98 -25.34 22.34
N GLU A 442 -8.21 -26.35 21.92
CA GLU A 442 -6.92 -26.69 22.54
C GLU A 442 -5.85 -25.60 22.42
N TYR A 443 -6.07 -24.63 21.53
CA TYR A 443 -5.18 -23.50 21.26
C TYR A 443 -5.78 -22.18 21.76
N SER A 444 -6.69 -22.26 22.73
CA SER A 444 -7.19 -21.11 23.47
C SER A 444 -6.01 -20.27 23.99
N GLY A 445 -6.07 -18.96 23.75
CA GLY A 445 -5.00 -18.01 24.10
C GLY A 445 -3.89 -17.86 23.06
N HIS A 446 -3.77 -18.75 22.07
CA HIS A 446 -2.82 -18.55 20.97
C HIS A 446 -3.31 -17.50 19.98
N ARG A 447 -2.38 -16.73 19.42
CA ARG A 447 -2.68 -15.69 18.42
C ARG A 447 -1.60 -15.64 17.34
N VAL A 448 -1.99 -15.92 16.10
CA VAL A 448 -1.11 -15.84 14.93
C VAL A 448 -1.11 -14.42 14.38
N HIS A 449 0.00 -13.73 14.56
CA HIS A 449 0.31 -12.51 13.82
C HIS A 449 1.00 -12.82 12.50
N VAL A 450 1.03 -11.87 11.58
CA VAL A 450 1.71 -12.00 10.29
C VAL A 450 2.85 -10.99 10.11
N ARG A 451 3.81 -11.34 9.26
CA ARG A 451 4.86 -10.47 8.71
C ARG A 451 4.86 -10.54 7.18
N GLU A 452 5.31 -9.47 6.56
CA GLU A 452 5.51 -9.33 5.12
C GLU A 452 6.58 -10.27 4.58
N TYR A 453 6.55 -10.51 3.27
CA TYR A 453 7.52 -11.38 2.61
C TYR A 453 8.96 -10.85 2.64
N SER A 454 9.14 -9.54 2.80
CA SER A 454 10.44 -8.87 2.91
C SER A 454 10.97 -8.83 4.35
N PHE A 455 10.26 -9.41 5.33
CA PHE A 455 10.62 -9.26 6.75
C PHE A 455 12.02 -9.77 7.07
N LEU A 456 12.37 -10.99 6.62
CA LEU A 456 13.71 -11.54 6.86
C LEU A 456 14.81 -10.88 6.02
N ASP A 457 14.44 -10.21 4.93
CA ASP A 457 15.35 -9.40 4.11
C ASP A 457 15.62 -8.04 4.77
N ASN A 458 14.74 -7.59 5.68
CA ASN A 458 14.85 -6.29 6.34
C ASN A 458 16.12 -6.21 7.21
N PRO A 459 16.96 -5.18 7.06
CA PRO A 459 18.18 -5.02 7.84
C PRO A 459 17.91 -4.77 9.34
N LYS A 460 16.70 -4.34 9.70
CA LYS A 460 16.28 -4.15 11.10
C LYS A 460 16.04 -5.48 11.84
N VAL A 461 15.90 -6.60 11.12
CA VAL A 461 15.83 -7.92 11.76
C VAL A 461 17.23 -8.36 12.19
N PRO A 462 17.46 -8.63 13.48
CA PRO A 462 18.76 -9.08 13.99
C PRO A 462 19.26 -10.35 13.31
N GLN A 463 20.59 -10.44 13.17
CA GLN A 463 21.24 -11.54 12.48
C GLN A 463 21.13 -12.87 13.24
N ASP A 464 21.13 -12.85 14.58
CA ASP A 464 20.93 -14.01 15.44
C ASP A 464 19.55 -14.67 15.26
N ILE A 465 18.51 -13.87 14.95
CA ILE A 465 17.20 -14.41 14.57
C ILE A 465 17.30 -15.15 13.24
N LYS A 466 17.94 -14.53 12.24
CA LYS A 466 18.09 -15.11 10.90
C LYS A 466 18.94 -16.40 10.92
N ASP A 467 19.90 -16.49 11.83
CA ASP A 467 20.79 -17.64 11.96
C ASP A 467 20.18 -18.78 12.80
N SER A 468 19.21 -18.49 13.66
CA SER A 468 18.49 -19.51 14.44
C SER A 468 17.37 -20.16 13.62
N TYR A 469 17.76 -21.14 12.79
CA TYR A 469 16.92 -21.73 11.73
C TYR A 469 16.76 -23.26 11.86
N LEU A 470 15.52 -23.74 11.75
CA LEU A 470 15.15 -25.15 11.68
C LEU A 470 14.21 -25.39 10.49
N GLU A 471 14.56 -26.30 9.61
CA GLU A 471 13.73 -26.71 8.49
C GLU A 471 13.07 -28.06 8.78
N LEU A 472 11.76 -28.16 8.57
CA LEU A 472 10.99 -29.37 8.83
C LEU A 472 10.42 -29.95 7.53
N VAL A 473 11.08 -30.99 7.02
CA VAL A 473 10.79 -31.58 5.70
C VAL A 473 10.02 -32.89 5.85
N PRO A 474 8.86 -33.06 5.18
CA PRO A 474 8.18 -34.35 5.17
C PRO A 474 8.99 -35.38 4.37
N ALA A 475 9.09 -36.61 4.90
CA ALA A 475 9.73 -37.70 4.19
C ALA A 475 9.11 -37.92 2.79
N PRO A 476 9.88 -38.38 1.78
CA PRO A 476 9.37 -38.60 0.43
C PRO A 476 8.39 -39.77 0.35
N GLY A 477 8.58 -40.80 1.19
CA GLY A 477 7.74 -41.99 1.22
C GLY A 477 6.52 -41.88 2.15
N PRO A 478 5.63 -42.88 2.13
CA PRO A 478 4.49 -42.95 3.05
C PRO A 478 4.96 -43.02 4.50
N ARG A 479 4.14 -42.46 5.40
CA ARG A 479 4.40 -42.47 6.84
C ARG A 479 4.41 -43.92 7.38
N PRO A 480 5.46 -44.36 8.09
CA PRO A 480 5.44 -45.64 8.79
C PRO A 480 4.37 -45.65 9.90
N PRO A 481 3.61 -46.75 10.08
CA PRO A 481 2.60 -46.84 11.12
C PRO A 481 3.21 -46.99 12.52
N GLY A 482 2.46 -46.59 13.55
CA GLY A 482 2.80 -46.89 14.95
C GLY A 482 4.00 -46.14 15.56
N LEU A 483 4.50 -45.10 14.90
CA LEU A 483 5.63 -44.31 15.42
C LEU A 483 5.25 -43.54 16.68
N ALA A 484 6.05 -43.69 17.72
CA ALA A 484 5.99 -42.86 18.91
C ALA A 484 6.54 -41.44 18.64
N PRO A 485 6.18 -40.42 19.46
CA PRO A 485 6.59 -39.04 19.22
C PRO A 485 8.09 -38.80 19.13
N ASP A 486 8.88 -39.59 19.85
CA ASP A 486 10.36 -39.58 19.82
C ASP A 486 10.92 -40.09 18.48
N GLN A 487 10.21 -41.00 17.82
CA GLN A 487 10.56 -41.65 16.55
C GLN A 487 10.12 -40.87 15.28
N LEU A 488 9.47 -39.71 15.45
CA LEU A 488 8.98 -38.91 14.32
C LEU A 488 10.08 -38.27 13.48
N VAL A 489 11.28 -38.07 14.05
CA VAL A 489 12.46 -37.57 13.32
C VAL A 489 13.20 -38.76 12.74
N LEU A 490 13.16 -38.90 11.42
CA LEU A 490 13.82 -40.00 10.71
C LEU A 490 15.30 -39.70 10.47
N ARG A 491 15.62 -38.45 10.13
CA ARG A 491 16.99 -37.99 9.86
C ARG A 491 17.16 -36.53 10.27
N THR A 492 18.36 -36.20 10.71
CA THR A 492 18.80 -34.81 10.93
C THR A 492 19.97 -34.53 10.02
N GLU A 493 19.88 -33.44 9.26
CA GLU A 493 20.85 -33.02 8.26
C GLU A 493 21.21 -31.55 8.52
N PRO A 494 22.39 -31.07 8.07
CA PRO A 494 22.62 -29.63 7.93
C PRO A 494 21.58 -29.05 6.98
N ALA A 495 20.94 -27.92 7.34
CA ALA A 495 20.07 -27.21 6.41
C ALA A 495 20.88 -26.31 5.50
N ASP A 496 20.49 -26.25 4.23
CA ASP A 496 20.94 -25.18 3.32
C ASP A 496 20.47 -23.82 3.86
N PRO A 497 21.21 -22.72 3.61
CA PRO A 497 20.73 -21.39 3.96
C PRO A 497 19.36 -21.11 3.31
N ALA A 498 18.47 -20.47 4.08
CA ALA A 498 17.07 -20.25 3.72
C ALA A 498 16.89 -19.56 2.35
N PRO A 499 15.84 -19.92 1.57
CA PRO A 499 15.54 -19.28 0.30
C PRO A 499 15.21 -17.79 0.50
N GLY A 500 15.92 -16.93 -0.23
CA GLY A 500 15.81 -15.45 -0.14
C GLY A 500 17.13 -14.75 0.17
N GLN A 501 18.11 -15.47 0.71
CA GLN A 501 19.48 -14.97 0.78
C GLN A 501 20.17 -15.19 -0.57
N SER A 502 20.75 -14.12 -1.12
CA SER A 502 21.55 -14.19 -2.34
C SER A 502 22.60 -15.31 -2.22
N ARG A 503 22.66 -16.19 -3.25
CA ARG A 503 23.57 -17.35 -3.38
C ARG A 503 25.08 -17.00 -3.41
N GLY A 504 25.49 -15.83 -2.90
CA GLY A 504 26.82 -15.25 -3.10
C GLY A 504 27.66 -14.98 -1.86
N ARG A 505 27.20 -15.27 -0.63
CA ARG A 505 28.06 -15.15 0.57
C ARG A 505 28.08 -16.44 1.38
N ASN A 506 29.19 -17.17 1.23
CA ASN A 506 29.62 -18.24 2.11
C ASN A 506 29.71 -17.69 3.54
N THR A 507 28.69 -17.95 4.36
CA THR A 507 28.60 -17.44 5.75
C THR A 507 28.79 -18.54 6.80
N GLY A 508 29.12 -19.78 6.41
CA GLY A 508 29.42 -20.85 7.38
C GLY A 508 28.27 -21.15 8.37
N ARG A 509 27.01 -21.02 7.93
CA ARG A 509 25.82 -21.12 8.79
C ARG A 509 25.38 -22.57 9.04
N THR A 510 25.04 -22.91 10.28
CA THR A 510 24.57 -24.23 10.71
C THR A 510 23.07 -24.24 11.02
N GLY A 511 22.22 -24.11 10.00
CA GLY A 511 20.80 -24.46 10.15
C GLY A 511 20.65 -25.98 10.30
N ARG A 512 19.55 -26.45 10.90
CA ARG A 512 19.25 -27.90 11.00
C ARG A 512 18.03 -28.24 10.15
N ARG A 513 18.10 -29.32 9.38
CA ARG A 513 16.99 -29.91 8.61
C ARG A 513 16.56 -31.19 9.30
N LEU A 514 15.27 -31.29 9.63
CA LEU A 514 14.65 -32.50 10.16
C LEU A 514 13.79 -33.14 9.07
N VAL A 515 14.14 -34.36 8.69
CA VAL A 515 13.27 -35.20 7.86
C VAL A 515 12.33 -35.94 8.79
N VAL A 516 11.04 -35.69 8.68
CA VAL A 516 10.02 -36.25 9.59
C VAL A 516 9.04 -37.19 8.92
N ALA A 517 8.55 -38.15 9.70
CA ALA A 517 7.48 -39.06 9.32
C ALA A 517 6.12 -38.34 9.27
N ALA A 518 5.95 -37.50 8.26
CA ALA A 518 4.77 -36.69 7.99
C ALA A 518 3.69 -37.47 7.22
N PRO A 519 2.40 -37.07 7.29
CA PRO A 519 1.88 -35.86 7.93
C PRO A 519 1.80 -36.00 9.46
N LEU A 520 2.12 -34.92 10.18
CA LEU A 520 2.07 -34.81 11.64
C LEU A 520 0.72 -34.26 12.09
N ALA A 521 0.13 -34.89 13.09
CA ALA A 521 -0.97 -34.29 13.82
C ALA A 521 -0.48 -33.10 14.66
N ASP A 522 -1.40 -32.22 15.02
CA ASP A 522 -1.14 -31.02 15.82
C ASP A 522 -0.38 -31.29 17.13
N TRP A 523 -0.75 -32.34 17.88
CA TRP A 523 -0.07 -32.75 19.11
C TRP A 523 1.35 -33.31 18.86
N GLU A 524 1.58 -33.95 17.71
CA GLU A 524 2.88 -34.50 17.32
C GLU A 524 3.87 -33.38 16.97
N LEU A 525 3.40 -32.37 16.22
CA LEU A 525 4.19 -31.18 15.94
C LEU A 525 4.62 -30.47 17.23
N ARG A 526 3.71 -30.33 18.19
CA ARG A 526 4.04 -29.73 19.51
C ARG A 526 5.05 -30.57 20.28
N ALA A 527 4.82 -31.87 20.38
CA ALA A 527 5.73 -32.78 21.10
C ALA A 527 7.14 -32.76 20.47
N LEU A 528 7.22 -32.71 19.14
CA LEU A 528 8.48 -32.57 18.42
C LEU A 528 9.19 -31.26 18.78
N LEU A 529 8.51 -30.12 18.69
CA LEU A 529 9.12 -28.80 18.88
C LEU A 529 9.34 -28.44 20.36
N SER A 530 8.69 -29.14 21.30
CA SER A 530 8.90 -28.94 22.75
C SER A 530 10.22 -29.55 23.26
N ARG A 531 10.88 -30.40 22.46
CA ARG A 531 12.17 -31.00 22.78
C ARG A 531 13.22 -29.92 22.99
N GLU A 532 14.10 -30.13 23.96
CA GLU A 532 15.14 -29.17 24.35
C GLU A 532 16.00 -28.72 23.16
N ALA A 533 16.30 -29.65 22.24
CA ALA A 533 17.08 -29.38 21.03
C ALA A 533 16.47 -28.32 20.09
N TYR A 534 15.16 -28.06 20.16
CA TYR A 534 14.40 -27.23 19.21
C TYR A 534 13.60 -26.09 19.85
N ARG A 535 13.42 -26.10 21.18
CA ARG A 535 12.56 -25.14 21.90
C ARG A 535 12.95 -23.67 21.66
N GLY A 536 14.23 -23.38 21.52
CA GLY A 536 14.76 -22.02 21.32
C GLY A 536 14.91 -21.56 19.87
N VAL A 537 14.51 -22.36 18.88
CA VAL A 537 14.65 -22.00 17.47
C VAL A 537 13.80 -20.77 17.16
N ARG A 538 14.40 -19.73 16.56
CA ARG A 538 13.72 -18.48 16.22
C ARG A 538 12.96 -18.58 14.91
N VAL A 539 13.45 -19.30 13.91
CA VAL A 539 12.81 -19.49 12.60
C VAL A 539 12.56 -20.96 12.32
N LEU A 540 11.28 -21.35 12.25
CA LEU A 540 10.85 -22.65 11.74
C LEU A 540 10.46 -22.51 10.26
N HIS A 541 11.01 -23.33 9.38
CA HIS A 541 10.67 -23.34 7.96
C HIS A 541 9.95 -24.62 7.55
N LEU A 542 8.81 -24.47 6.87
CA LEU A 542 8.00 -25.55 6.32
C LEU A 542 7.98 -25.47 4.79
N PRO A 543 8.84 -26.21 4.07
CA PRO A 543 8.84 -26.15 2.61
C PRO A 543 7.55 -26.74 1.99
N GLN A 544 6.85 -27.62 2.72
CA GLN A 544 5.62 -28.26 2.23
C GLN A 544 4.59 -28.38 3.36
N PRO A 545 4.01 -27.27 3.84
CA PRO A 545 3.18 -27.27 5.05
C PRO A 545 1.97 -28.21 4.94
N GLY A 546 1.37 -28.34 3.75
CA GLY A 546 0.25 -29.26 3.50
C GLY A 546 0.62 -30.74 3.42
N ARG A 547 1.90 -31.09 3.27
CA ARG A 547 2.40 -32.47 3.43
C ARG A 547 2.91 -32.70 4.85
N THR A 548 3.38 -31.66 5.53
CA THR A 548 3.91 -31.74 6.89
C THR A 548 2.81 -31.97 7.93
N LEU A 549 1.59 -31.45 7.74
CA LEU A 549 0.51 -31.54 8.73
C LEU A 549 -0.68 -32.36 8.24
N SER A 550 -1.32 -33.10 9.16
CA SER A 550 -2.59 -33.80 8.90
C SER A 550 -3.81 -33.05 9.43
N GLY A 551 -3.60 -32.01 10.27
CA GLY A 551 -4.67 -31.23 10.89
C GLY A 551 -4.70 -31.37 12.40
N PHE A 552 -5.85 -31.02 12.98
CA PHE A 552 -6.09 -31.06 14.42
C PHE A 552 -6.71 -32.38 14.84
N ARG A 553 -6.28 -32.91 15.99
CA ARG A 553 -6.89 -34.11 16.59
C ARG A 553 -8.39 -33.91 16.86
N THR A 554 -8.78 -32.70 17.29
CA THR A 554 -10.18 -32.37 17.59
C THR A 554 -10.86 -31.75 16.38
N PRO A 555 -11.94 -32.38 15.85
CA PRO A 555 -12.66 -31.86 14.70
C PRO A 555 -13.24 -30.45 14.88
N GLY A 556 -13.67 -30.11 16.10
CA GLY A 556 -14.19 -28.78 16.43
C GLY A 556 -13.15 -27.67 16.23
N THR A 557 -11.91 -27.91 16.64
CA THR A 557 -10.79 -26.97 16.46
C THR A 557 -10.45 -26.77 14.98
N GLN A 558 -10.47 -27.86 14.20
CA GLN A 558 -10.31 -27.77 12.75
C GLN A 558 -11.42 -26.93 12.08
N ALA A 559 -12.68 -27.14 12.47
CA ALA A 559 -13.81 -26.37 11.95
C ALA A 559 -13.72 -24.88 12.30
N GLN A 560 -13.27 -24.56 13.52
CA GLN A 560 -13.03 -23.17 13.92
C GLN A 560 -11.89 -22.52 13.11
N LEU A 561 -10.82 -23.27 12.79
CA LEU A 561 -9.79 -22.75 11.88
C LEU A 561 -10.36 -22.50 10.48
N ASP A 562 -11.14 -23.43 9.93
CA ASP A 562 -11.77 -23.28 8.60
C ASP A 562 -12.58 -21.97 8.51
N GLU A 563 -13.41 -21.72 9.52
CA GLU A 563 -14.22 -20.51 9.58
C GLU A 563 -13.35 -19.24 9.67
N GLU A 564 -12.39 -19.24 10.61
CA GLU A 564 -11.55 -18.06 10.87
C GLU A 564 -10.63 -17.72 9.69
N ILE A 565 -10.01 -18.71 9.05
CA ILE A 565 -9.12 -18.44 7.92
C ILE A 565 -9.90 -17.91 6.72
N GLN A 566 -11.09 -18.45 6.43
CA GLN A 566 -11.89 -18.01 5.30
C GLN A 566 -12.39 -16.56 5.47
N LYS A 567 -12.66 -16.11 6.72
CA LYS A 567 -12.98 -14.69 7.03
C LYS A 567 -11.84 -13.73 6.70
N ARG A 568 -10.60 -14.21 6.58
CA ARG A 568 -9.38 -13.41 6.28
C ARG A 568 -9.04 -13.39 4.80
N VAL A 569 -9.72 -14.18 3.98
CA VAL A 569 -9.51 -14.21 2.53
C VAL A 569 -10.31 -13.09 1.85
N ALA A 570 -9.74 -12.46 0.85
CA ALA A 570 -10.41 -11.45 0.04
C ALA A 570 -11.29 -12.09 -1.04
N TYR A 571 -12.16 -11.28 -1.63
CA TYR A 571 -12.77 -11.58 -2.91
C TYR A 571 -11.99 -10.86 -4.02
N TRP A 572 -12.02 -11.41 -5.22
CA TRP A 572 -11.66 -10.69 -6.43
C TRP A 572 -12.86 -9.87 -6.92
N CYS A 573 -12.60 -8.64 -7.35
CA CYS A 573 -13.62 -7.74 -7.90
C CYS A 573 -12.98 -6.76 -8.90
N CYS A 574 -13.71 -6.30 -9.93
CA CYS A 574 -15.11 -6.63 -10.23
C CYS A 574 -15.32 -7.03 -11.69
N ARG A 575 -16.30 -7.90 -11.96
CA ARG A 575 -16.83 -8.10 -13.31
C ARG A 575 -17.55 -6.83 -13.79
N SER A 576 -17.58 -6.62 -15.10
CA SER A 576 -18.39 -5.55 -15.69
C SER A 576 -19.89 -5.87 -15.54
N GLY A 577 -20.74 -4.84 -15.43
CA GLY A 577 -22.19 -5.05 -15.38
C GLY A 577 -22.75 -5.69 -16.66
N LEU A 578 -22.06 -5.51 -17.80
CA LEU A 578 -22.40 -6.17 -19.05
C LEU A 578 -22.09 -7.67 -19.00
N ASP A 579 -20.93 -8.07 -18.50
CA ASP A 579 -20.56 -9.49 -18.37
C ASP A 579 -21.43 -10.21 -17.34
N VAL A 580 -21.74 -9.57 -16.21
CA VAL A 580 -22.68 -10.08 -15.19
C VAL A 580 -24.01 -10.46 -15.84
N ARG A 581 -24.61 -9.56 -16.64
CA ARG A 581 -25.89 -9.83 -17.32
C ARG A 581 -25.76 -10.84 -18.45
N ARG A 582 -24.76 -10.68 -19.32
CA ARG A 582 -24.58 -11.48 -20.54
C ARG A 582 -24.26 -12.94 -20.24
N LEU A 583 -23.45 -13.19 -19.22
CA LEU A 583 -22.97 -14.52 -18.86
C LEU A 583 -23.71 -15.12 -17.65
N ASN A 584 -24.70 -14.41 -17.09
CA ASN A 584 -25.41 -14.79 -15.87
C ASN A 584 -24.45 -15.11 -14.71
N LEU A 585 -23.53 -14.17 -14.43
CA LEU A 585 -22.49 -14.31 -13.41
C LEU A 585 -22.73 -13.36 -12.23
N THR A 586 -22.12 -13.66 -11.09
CA THR A 586 -22.05 -12.75 -9.94
C THR A 586 -21.00 -11.65 -10.16
N GLU A 587 -21.13 -10.52 -9.45
CA GLU A 587 -20.17 -9.41 -9.56
C GLU A 587 -18.76 -9.77 -9.07
N ARG A 588 -18.68 -10.66 -8.06
CA ARG A 588 -17.47 -10.95 -7.28
C ARG A 588 -17.21 -12.45 -7.20
N VAL A 589 -15.93 -12.79 -7.08
CA VAL A 589 -15.50 -14.16 -6.81
C VAL A 589 -14.80 -14.23 -5.45
N GLN A 590 -15.34 -15.03 -4.54
CA GLN A 590 -14.70 -15.29 -3.25
C GLN A 590 -13.53 -16.26 -3.44
N LEU A 591 -12.32 -15.84 -3.06
CA LEU A 591 -11.16 -16.73 -3.04
C LEU A 591 -11.28 -17.72 -1.87
N VAL A 592 -10.62 -18.86 -1.97
CA VAL A 592 -10.77 -20.01 -1.07
C VAL A 592 -9.43 -20.40 -0.47
N ALA A 593 -9.31 -20.33 0.86
CA ALA A 593 -8.16 -20.86 1.59
C ALA A 593 -8.35 -22.32 2.03
N LEU A 594 -9.57 -22.85 2.04
CA LEU A 594 -9.81 -24.21 2.52
C LEU A 594 -9.24 -25.24 1.53
N PRO A 595 -8.43 -26.22 2.00
CA PRO A 595 -7.91 -27.28 1.15
C PRO A 595 -9.06 -28.13 0.54
N PRO A 596 -8.84 -28.83 -0.59
CA PRO A 596 -9.90 -29.53 -1.32
C PRO A 596 -10.81 -30.42 -0.46
N GLY A 597 -10.23 -31.23 0.43
CA GLY A 597 -10.99 -32.11 1.33
C GLY A 597 -11.85 -31.41 2.39
N ARG A 598 -11.78 -30.08 2.50
CA ARG A 598 -12.53 -29.29 3.48
C ARG A 598 -13.51 -28.30 2.85
N ARG A 599 -13.63 -28.25 1.51
CA ARG A 599 -14.47 -27.27 0.81
C ARG A 599 -15.96 -27.32 1.14
N GLN A 600 -16.46 -28.45 1.65
CA GLN A 600 -17.83 -28.56 2.14
C GLN A 600 -18.13 -27.63 3.32
N GLN A 601 -17.09 -27.12 4.00
CA GLN A 601 -17.19 -26.16 5.12
C GLN A 601 -17.17 -24.70 4.67
N LEU A 602 -17.20 -24.41 3.37
CA LEU A 602 -17.21 -23.04 2.88
C LEU A 602 -18.50 -22.31 3.31
N PRO A 603 -18.40 -21.06 3.79
CA PRO A 603 -19.57 -20.30 4.22
C PRO A 603 -20.46 -19.95 3.03
N ALA A 604 -21.76 -19.82 3.31
CA ALA A 604 -22.71 -19.26 2.37
C ALA A 604 -22.31 -17.82 1.98
N LEU A 605 -22.60 -17.44 0.74
CA LEU A 605 -22.26 -16.14 0.17
C LEU A 605 -23.51 -15.30 -0.05
N ASP A 606 -23.32 -13.98 -0.17
CA ASP A 606 -24.39 -13.09 -0.64
C ASP A 606 -24.69 -13.31 -2.13
N ALA A 607 -25.83 -12.79 -2.59
CA ALA A 607 -26.29 -12.98 -3.97
C ALA A 607 -25.36 -12.37 -5.04
N ARG A 608 -24.41 -11.51 -4.66
CA ARG A 608 -23.48 -10.83 -5.58
C ARG A 608 -22.11 -11.49 -5.64
N THR A 609 -21.90 -12.56 -4.88
CA THR A 609 -20.62 -13.22 -4.73
C THR A 609 -20.77 -14.71 -4.98
N SER A 610 -19.86 -15.32 -5.74
CA SER A 610 -19.81 -16.77 -5.92
C SER A 610 -18.43 -17.34 -5.62
N TYR A 611 -18.37 -18.65 -5.38
CA TYR A 611 -17.14 -19.40 -5.56
C TYR A 611 -17.02 -19.80 -7.03
N LEU A 612 -15.85 -19.60 -7.63
CA LEU A 612 -15.56 -20.22 -8.92
C LEU A 612 -15.27 -21.69 -8.65
N GLN A 613 -16.17 -22.58 -9.09
CA GLN A 613 -15.88 -24.00 -9.04
C GLN A 613 -14.75 -24.33 -10.03
N PRO A 614 -13.81 -25.24 -9.69
CA PRO A 614 -12.75 -25.67 -10.59
C PRO A 614 -13.29 -26.24 -11.90
#